data_AF-A0A7V9H9P2-F1
#
_entry.id   AF-A0A7V9H9P2-F1
#
_cell.length_a   1.000
_cell.length_b   1.000
_cell.length_c   1.000
_cell.angle_alpha   90.00
_cell.angle_beta   90.00
_cell.angle_gamma   90.00
#
_symmetry.space_group_name_H-M   'P 1'
#
loop_
_entity.id
_entity.type
_entity.pdbx_description
1 polymer ?
#
loop_
_entity_poly.entity_id
_entity_poly.type
_entity_poly.pdbx_seq_one_letter_code
_entity_poly.pdbx_strand_id
1 'polypeptide(L)'
;ALDAAGAGALGEVPPAVAEYVTTALSHHQSHLESWNKAITDSGGVAVTEPNATLAPVVAEKFAAVTDVAGAAMLALELETIAAHTYLSAIPLLESPENIGLAGSLQIIDQQHQSVLLFALGQYPVPEVFQTTDKSAA
;
A
#
# COMPACT_ATOMS: atom_id res chain seq x y z
N ALA A 1 6.25 3.98 10.42
CA ALA A 1 5.42 3.12 11.29
C ALA A 1 6.26 2.30 12.28
N LEU A 2 7.25 1.52 11.83
CA LEU A 2 8.16 0.76 12.72
C LEU A 2 8.90 1.66 13.74
N ASP A 3 9.36 2.84 13.34
CA ASP A 3 10.01 3.77 14.27
C ASP A 3 9.04 4.32 15.34
N ALA A 4 7.77 4.53 14.98
CA ALA A 4 6.72 4.97 15.91
C ALA A 4 6.27 3.85 16.86
N ALA A 5 6.21 2.61 16.36
CA ALA A 5 6.02 1.41 17.17
C ALA A 5 7.15 1.24 18.19
N GLY A 6 8.41 1.39 17.76
CA GLY A 6 9.59 1.32 18.64
C GLY A 6 9.68 2.44 19.68
N ALA A 7 9.06 3.59 19.41
CA ALA A 7 8.97 4.72 20.34
C ALA A 7 7.83 4.58 21.39
N GLY A 8 7.05 3.49 21.35
CA GLY A 8 5.92 3.26 22.25
C GLY A 8 4.66 4.07 21.93
N ALA A 9 4.65 4.82 20.81
CA ALA A 9 3.53 5.68 20.42
C ALA A 9 2.27 4.90 20.00
N LEU A 10 2.40 3.59 19.74
CA LEU A 10 1.31 2.70 19.33
C LEU A 10 0.94 1.68 20.43
N GLY A 11 1.55 1.77 21.61
CA GLY A 11 1.44 0.74 22.65
C GLY A 11 2.24 -0.53 22.33
N GLU A 12 1.87 -1.66 22.93
CA GLU A 12 2.49 -2.96 22.67
C GLU A 12 2.14 -3.43 21.25
N VAL A 13 3.16 -3.67 20.43
CA VAL A 13 3.00 -4.17 19.07
C VAL A 13 3.23 -5.68 19.05
N PRO A 14 2.22 -6.50 18.68
CA PRO A 14 2.40 -7.94 18.59
C PRO A 14 3.51 -8.31 17.57
N PRO A 15 4.36 -9.32 17.83
CA PRO A 15 5.43 -9.72 16.92
C PRO A 15 4.95 -10.02 15.50
N ALA A 16 3.79 -10.67 15.36
CA ALA A 16 3.19 -10.96 14.06
C ALA A 16 2.84 -9.70 13.26
N VAL A 17 2.44 -8.61 13.94
CA VAL A 17 2.19 -7.31 13.30
C VAL A 17 3.50 -6.69 12.82
N ALA A 18 4.57 -6.75 13.62
CA ALA A 18 5.88 -6.26 13.22
C ALA A 18 6.46 -7.01 12.01
N GLU A 19 6.29 -8.33 11.96
CA GLU A 19 6.72 -9.15 10.83
C GLU A 19 5.91 -8.86 9.57
N TYR A 20 4.59 -8.71 9.70
CA TYR A 20 3.74 -8.28 8.59
C TYR A 20 4.17 -6.91 8.04
N VAL A 21 4.39 -5.92 8.90
CA VAL A 21 4.84 -4.57 8.46
C VAL A 21 6.19 -4.64 7.74
N THR A 22 7.12 -5.45 8.24
CA THR A 22 8.43 -5.65 7.58
C THR A 22 8.26 -6.27 6.19
N THR A 23 7.38 -7.26 6.08
CA THR A 23 7.07 -7.94 4.81
C THR A 23 6.41 -6.99 3.81
N ALA A 24 5.36 -6.28 4.22
CA ALA A 24 4.66 -5.31 3.38
C ALA A 24 5.59 -4.18 2.92
N LEU A 25 6.49 -3.69 3.77
CA LEU A 25 7.48 -2.68 3.39
C LEU A 25 8.45 -3.19 2.32
N SER A 26 8.91 -4.43 2.45
CA SER A 26 9.75 -5.08 1.43
C SER A 26 9.03 -5.20 0.09
N HIS A 27 7.75 -5.58 0.10
CA HIS A 27 6.92 -5.63 -1.11
C HIS A 27 6.79 -4.24 -1.74
N HIS A 28 6.42 -3.21 -0.97
CA HIS A 28 6.29 -1.84 -1.49
C HIS A 28 7.60 -1.29 -2.06
N GLN A 29 8.75 -1.63 -1.48
CA GLN A 29 10.06 -1.31 -2.06
C GLN A 29 10.28 -2.01 -3.41
N SER A 30 9.94 -3.30 -3.50
CA SER A 30 10.00 -4.06 -4.76
C SER A 30 9.04 -3.51 -5.82
N HIS A 31 7.86 -3.03 -5.41
CA HIS A 31 6.89 -2.39 -6.29
C HIS A 31 7.48 -1.11 -6.88
N LEU A 32 8.06 -0.24 -6.04
CA LEU A 32 8.73 0.99 -6.46
C LEU A 32 9.88 0.72 -7.44
N GLU A 33 10.72 -0.27 -7.14
CA GLU A 33 11.83 -0.67 -8.01
C GLU A 33 11.35 -1.16 -9.38
N SER A 34 10.29 -1.98 -9.40
CA SER A 34 9.71 -2.50 -10.64
C SER A 34 9.11 -1.39 -11.50
N TRP A 35 8.39 -0.44 -10.89
CA TRP A 35 7.86 0.71 -11.62
C TRP A 35 8.94 1.66 -12.09
N ASN A 36 9.94 1.95 -11.26
CA ASN A 36 11.05 2.79 -11.67
C ASN A 36 11.81 2.17 -12.83
N LYS A 37 12.00 0.85 -12.83
CA LYS A 37 12.55 0.14 -13.99
C LYS A 37 11.69 0.35 -15.24
N ALA A 38 10.38 0.13 -15.16
CA ALA A 38 9.47 0.33 -16.29
C ALA A 38 9.48 1.78 -16.82
N ILE A 39 9.53 2.77 -15.91
CA ILE A 39 9.62 4.19 -16.24
C ILE A 39 10.94 4.51 -16.95
N THR A 40 12.08 4.07 -16.40
CA THR A 40 13.39 4.36 -16.97
C THR A 40 13.63 3.64 -18.29
N ASP A 41 13.13 2.40 -18.43
CA ASP A 41 13.19 1.65 -19.70
C ASP A 41 12.39 2.35 -20.80
N SER A 42 11.36 3.12 -20.42
CA SER A 42 10.55 3.95 -21.31
C SER A 42 11.14 5.36 -21.54
N GLY A 43 12.36 5.63 -21.03
CA GLY A 43 13.04 6.93 -21.16
C GLY A 43 12.61 7.99 -20.15
N GLY A 44 11.79 7.63 -19.15
CA GLY A 44 11.41 8.51 -18.05
C GLY A 44 12.49 8.63 -16.96
N VAL A 45 12.21 9.46 -15.95
CA VAL A 45 13.06 9.64 -14.77
C VAL A 45 12.48 8.85 -13.61
N ALA A 46 13.32 8.13 -12.87
CA ALA A 46 12.90 7.39 -11.68
C ALA A 46 12.22 8.31 -10.65
N VAL A 47 11.12 7.83 -10.08
CA VAL A 47 10.41 8.46 -8.97
C VAL A 47 11.12 8.10 -7.67
N THR A 48 11.65 9.10 -6.97
CA THR A 48 12.35 8.93 -5.68
C THR A 48 11.66 9.61 -4.52
N GLU A 49 10.70 10.50 -4.80
CA GLU A 49 10.00 11.28 -3.79
C GLU A 49 8.52 10.86 -3.72
N PRO A 50 7.92 10.89 -2.51
CA PRO A 50 6.48 10.74 -2.37
C PRO A 50 5.72 11.80 -3.18
N ASN A 51 4.48 11.48 -3.56
CA ASN A 51 3.58 12.46 -4.18
C ASN A 51 3.38 13.66 -3.24
N ALA A 52 3.77 14.86 -3.68
CA ALA A 52 3.77 16.06 -2.84
C ALA A 52 2.37 16.49 -2.35
N THR A 53 1.31 16.08 -3.04
CA THR A 53 -0.08 16.34 -2.64
C THR A 53 -0.56 15.31 -1.61
N LEU A 54 -0.20 14.04 -1.78
CA LEU A 54 -0.69 12.95 -0.91
C LEU A 54 0.14 12.80 0.36
N ALA A 55 1.45 13.05 0.30
CA ALA A 55 2.35 12.94 1.45
C ALA A 55 1.86 13.70 2.70
N PRO A 56 1.45 14.99 2.62
CA PRO A 56 0.93 15.70 3.80
C PRO A 56 -0.40 15.11 4.30
N VAL A 57 -1.28 14.62 3.42
CA VAL A 57 -2.56 14.00 3.81
C VAL A 57 -2.32 12.70 4.58
N VAL A 58 -1.40 11.86 4.11
CA VAL A 58 -1.02 10.62 4.80
C VAL A 58 -0.34 10.93 6.12
N ALA A 59 0.54 11.94 6.16
CA ALA A 59 1.20 12.37 7.40
C ALA A 59 0.20 12.87 8.45
N GLU A 60 -0.81 13.65 8.05
CA GLU A 60 -1.88 14.11 8.93
C GLU A 60 -2.70 12.95 9.50
N LYS A 61 -3.15 12.02 8.65
CA LYS A 61 -3.85 10.81 9.08
C LYS A 61 -3.01 9.98 10.04
N PHE A 62 -1.72 9.82 9.75
CA PHE A 62 -0.80 9.07 10.60
C PHE A 62 -0.57 9.76 11.96
N ALA A 63 -0.51 11.09 12.00
CA ALA A 63 -0.37 11.84 13.26
C ALA A 63 -1.58 11.67 14.20
N ALA A 64 -2.75 11.30 13.67
CA ALA A 64 -3.94 11.01 14.45
C ALA A 64 -3.99 9.56 14.99
N VAL A 65 -3.06 8.69 14.58
CA VAL A 65 -3.01 7.29 15.02
C VAL A 65 -2.37 7.18 16.41
N THR A 66 -3.08 6.55 17.35
CA THR A 66 -2.64 6.42 18.74
C THR A 66 -2.42 4.98 19.20
N ASP A 67 -2.75 3.99 18.38
CA ASP A 67 -2.63 2.57 18.71
C ASP A 67 -2.44 1.70 17.45
N VAL A 68 -2.15 0.41 17.67
CA VAL A 68 -1.97 -0.58 16.60
C VAL A 68 -3.22 -0.73 15.73
N ALA A 69 -4.42 -0.63 16.29
CA ALA A 69 -5.66 -0.78 15.52
C ALA A 69 -5.84 0.41 14.56
N GLY A 70 -5.60 1.64 15.01
CA GLY A 70 -5.58 2.84 14.19
C GLY A 70 -4.53 2.75 13.08
N ALA A 71 -3.34 2.23 13.38
CA ALA A 71 -2.29 2.02 12.39
C ALA A 71 -2.73 1.00 11.32
N ALA A 72 -3.36 -0.10 11.73
CA ALA A 72 -3.87 -1.13 10.82
C ALA A 72 -5.04 -0.61 9.96
N MET A 73 -5.93 0.22 10.50
CA MET A 73 -6.99 0.87 9.72
C MET A 73 -6.44 1.84 8.68
N LEU A 74 -5.44 2.64 9.03
CA LEU A 74 -4.78 3.53 8.07
C LEU A 74 -4.04 2.73 6.99
N ALA A 75 -3.32 1.67 7.37
CA ALA A 75 -2.69 0.77 6.40
C ALA A 75 -3.75 0.18 5.45
N LEU A 76 -4.88 -0.30 5.98
CA LEU A 76 -5.96 -0.88 5.17
C LEU A 76 -6.50 0.14 4.16
N GLU A 77 -6.70 1.40 4.56
CA GLU A 77 -7.11 2.48 3.65
C GLU A 77 -6.09 2.68 2.52
N LEU A 78 -4.80 2.71 2.83
CA LEU A 78 -3.73 2.89 1.84
C LEU A 78 -3.61 1.70 0.88
N GLU A 79 -3.70 0.46 1.38
CA GLU A 79 -3.70 -0.75 0.54
C GLU A 79 -4.94 -0.81 -0.37
N THR A 80 -6.10 -0.33 0.08
CA THR A 80 -7.28 -0.17 -0.78
C THR A 80 -7.04 0.86 -1.89
N ILE A 81 -6.49 2.03 -1.55
CA ILE A 81 -6.17 3.07 -2.54
C ILE A 81 -5.16 2.55 -3.57
N ALA A 82 -4.12 1.84 -3.12
CA ALA A 82 -3.10 1.27 -4.00
C ALA A 82 -3.69 0.23 -4.97
N ALA A 83 -4.49 -0.72 -4.47
CA ALA A 83 -5.17 -1.72 -5.30
C ALA A 83 -6.09 -1.08 -6.35
N HIS A 84 -6.89 -0.07 -5.96
CA HIS A 84 -7.77 0.66 -6.88
C HIS A 84 -6.94 1.41 -7.93
N THR A 85 -5.83 2.03 -7.52
CA THR A 85 -4.92 2.77 -8.41
C THR A 85 -4.34 1.86 -9.48
N TYR A 86 -3.82 0.69 -9.10
CA TYR A 86 -3.34 -0.29 -10.07
C TYR A 86 -4.42 -0.78 -11.02
N LEU A 87 -5.62 -1.09 -10.49
CA LEU A 87 -6.75 -1.49 -11.32
C LEU A 87 -7.12 -0.40 -12.34
N SER A 88 -7.12 0.87 -11.94
CA SER A 88 -7.40 2.00 -12.83
C SER A 88 -6.29 2.29 -13.84
N ALA A 89 -5.05 1.92 -13.54
CA ALA A 89 -3.90 2.12 -14.41
C ALA A 89 -3.83 1.09 -15.54
N ILE A 90 -4.29 -0.15 -15.31
CA ILE A 90 -4.29 -1.24 -16.31
C ILE A 90 -4.78 -0.79 -17.71
N PRO A 91 -5.95 -0.15 -17.88
CA PRO A 91 -6.43 0.26 -19.21
C PRO A 91 -5.64 1.43 -19.83
N LEU A 92 -4.74 2.08 -19.09
CA LEU A 92 -3.91 3.18 -19.57
C LEU A 92 -2.54 2.69 -20.08
N LEU A 93 -2.16 1.45 -19.78
CA LEU A 93 -0.87 0.87 -20.14
C LEU A 93 -0.96 0.16 -21.49
N GLU A 94 0.07 0.34 -22.32
CA GLU A 94 0.14 -0.32 -23.64
C GLU A 94 1.02 -1.58 -23.61
N SER A 95 2.06 -1.60 -22.77
CA SER A 95 2.98 -2.74 -22.67
C SER A 95 2.30 -3.91 -21.95
N PRO A 96 2.24 -5.12 -22.55
CA PRO A 96 1.73 -6.32 -21.88
C PRO A 96 2.47 -6.64 -20.57
N GLU A 97 3.77 -6.34 -20.52
CA GLU A 97 4.59 -6.51 -19.31
C GLU A 97 4.12 -5.57 -18.20
N ASN A 98 3.91 -4.29 -18.51
CA ASN A 98 3.47 -3.30 -17.52
C ASN A 98 2.01 -3.54 -17.07
N ILE A 99 1.15 -4.02 -17.98
CA ILE A 99 -0.21 -4.47 -17.63
C ILE A 99 -0.13 -5.63 -16.64
N GLY A 100 0.70 -6.63 -16.93
CA GLY A 100 0.93 -7.78 -16.05
C GLY A 100 1.52 -7.38 -14.69
N LEU A 101 2.44 -6.42 -14.68
CA LEU A 101 2.98 -5.82 -13.46
C LEU A 101 1.86 -5.19 -12.63
N ALA A 102 1.11 -4.23 -13.18
CA ALA A 102 0.01 -3.57 -12.47
C ALA A 102 -1.02 -4.57 -11.91
N GLY A 103 -1.43 -5.56 -12.69
CA GLY A 103 -2.35 -6.61 -12.23
C GLY A 103 -1.77 -7.46 -11.09
N SER A 104 -0.48 -7.77 -11.14
CA SER A 104 0.17 -8.54 -10.06
C SER A 104 0.25 -7.75 -8.76
N LEU A 105 0.61 -6.46 -8.85
CA LEU A 105 0.71 -5.59 -7.68
C LEU A 105 -0.67 -5.33 -7.04
N GLN A 106 -1.70 -5.13 -7.87
CA GLN A 106 -3.09 -5.03 -7.42
C GLN A 106 -3.52 -6.24 -6.57
N ILE A 107 -3.08 -7.46 -6.93
CA ILE A 107 -3.38 -8.67 -6.19
C ILE A 107 -2.61 -8.72 -4.86
N ILE A 108 -1.33 -8.32 -4.87
CA ILE A 108 -0.51 -8.28 -3.64
C ILE A 108 -1.11 -7.31 -2.62
N ASP A 109 -1.53 -6.11 -3.04
CA ASP A 109 -2.15 -5.14 -2.14
C ASP A 109 -3.50 -5.66 -1.59
N GLN A 110 -4.25 -6.46 -2.35
CA GLN A 110 -5.44 -7.16 -1.82
C GLN A 110 -5.09 -8.26 -0.81
N GLN A 111 -3.94 -8.94 -0.95
CA GLN A 111 -3.47 -9.88 0.07
C GLN A 111 -3.10 -9.15 1.36
N HIS A 112 -2.49 -7.96 1.25
CA HIS A 112 -2.25 -7.09 2.40
C HIS A 112 -3.58 -6.71 3.10
N GLN A 113 -4.61 -6.33 2.34
CA GLN A 113 -5.94 -6.05 2.90
C GLN A 113 -6.51 -7.26 3.67
N SER A 114 -6.41 -8.48 3.12
CA SER A 114 -6.87 -9.70 3.82
C SER A 114 -6.19 -9.90 5.18
N VAL A 115 -4.88 -9.69 5.25
CA VAL A 115 -4.10 -9.81 6.49
C VAL A 115 -4.49 -8.72 7.50
N LEU A 116 -4.66 -7.49 7.04
CA LEU A 116 -5.09 -6.36 7.88
C LEU A 116 -6.51 -6.55 8.42
N LEU A 117 -7.45 -7.00 7.58
CA LEU A 117 -8.81 -7.35 7.99
C LEU A 117 -8.81 -8.44 9.05
N PHE A 118 -8.00 -9.50 8.86
CA PHE A 118 -7.81 -10.54 9.87
C PHE A 118 -7.28 -9.97 11.19
N ALA A 119 -6.23 -9.14 11.13
CA ALA A 119 -5.63 -8.51 12.31
C ALA A 119 -6.61 -7.58 13.05
N LEU A 120 -7.52 -6.93 12.32
CA LEU A 120 -8.58 -6.08 12.85
C LEU A 120 -9.81 -6.87 13.37
N GLY A 121 -9.79 -8.20 13.29
CA GLY A 121 -10.93 -9.05 13.68
C GLY A 121 -12.12 -8.97 12.74
N GLN A 122 -11.92 -8.52 11.50
CA GLN A 122 -12.94 -8.41 10.45
C GLN A 122 -12.93 -9.64 9.54
N TYR A 123 -13.94 -9.77 8.68
CA TYR A 123 -13.98 -10.84 7.69
C TYR A 123 -12.79 -10.68 6.71
N PRO A 124 -11.87 -11.66 6.60
CA PRO A 124 -10.57 -11.48 5.93
C PRO A 124 -10.66 -11.69 4.41
N VAL A 125 -11.74 -11.20 3.81
CA VAL A 125 -11.97 -11.22 2.37
C VAL A 125 -12.17 -9.78 1.93
N PRO A 126 -11.23 -9.20 1.16
CA PRO A 126 -11.41 -7.87 0.58
C PRO A 126 -12.57 -7.88 -0.43
N GLU A 127 -13.02 -6.70 -0.83
CA GLU A 127 -14.15 -6.56 -1.76
C GLU A 127 -13.94 -7.40 -3.03
N VAL A 128 -14.84 -8.35 -3.26
CA VAL A 128 -14.69 -9.34 -4.35
C VAL A 128 -14.80 -8.66 -5.71
N PHE A 129 -15.61 -7.62 -5.80
CA PHE A 129 -15.78 -6.79 -6.99
C PHE A 129 -15.09 -5.45 -6.79
N GLN A 130 -13.78 -5.43 -7.01
CA GLN A 130 -12.95 -4.24 -6.86
C GLN A 130 -13.46 -3.09 -7.75
N THR A 131 -13.40 -1.87 -7.21
CA THR A 131 -13.78 -0.63 -7.88
C THR A 131 -12.54 0.24 -8.08
N THR A 132 -12.71 1.43 -8.67
CA THR A 132 -11.64 2.41 -8.91
C THR A 132 -11.97 3.78 -8.32
N ASP A 133 -13.02 3.86 -7.50
CA ASP A 133 -13.54 5.11 -6.89
C ASP A 133 -12.57 5.75 -5.89
N LYS A 134 -11.63 4.97 -5.35
CA LYS A 134 -10.58 5.40 -4.42
C LYS A 134 -9.20 5.50 -5.04
N SER A 135 -9.07 5.37 -6.37
CA SER A 135 -7.76 5.52 -7.03
C SER A 135 -7.14 6.88 -6.72
N ALA A 136 -5.84 6.88 -6.42
CA ALA A 136 -5.08 8.11 -6.29
C ALA A 136 -4.97 8.79 -7.66
N ALA A 137 -5.23 10.10 -7.70
CA ALA A 137 -5.13 10.95 -8.89
C ALA A 137 -3.78 11.68 -8.96
#